data_AF-A0A2S4N4N2-F1
#
_entry.id   AF-A0A2S4N4N2-F1
#
_cell.length_a   1.000
_cell.length_b   1.000
_cell.length_c   1.000
_cell.angle_alpha   90.00
_cell.angle_beta   90.00
_cell.angle_gamma   90.00
#
_symmetry.space_group_name_H-M   'P 1'
#
loop_
_entity.id
_entity.type
_entity.pdbx_description
1 polymer ?
#
loop_
_entity_poly.entity_id
_entity_poly.type
_entity_poly.pdbx_seq_one_letter_code
_entity_poly.pdbx_strand_id
1 'polypeptide(L)'
;MLLKELIGKTITDIFEISKCEHRGLDKSECFVELDNTTIIGIPYSFATSEDEVSVKKLDENAITIFKNLDELHPIYHINKEEKSIPEIANKHAEKKPTLFEKAKHLISRKKTIIKTKYIKEYDSYKVEYIENKLKHIKGRAIKDLITFGGDDEKYFFELDNGYFITETNFSPNGTGQIGINQYENLADIISWKGNDFKRLSNSI
;
A
#
# COMPACT_ATOMS: atom_id res chain seq x y z
N MET A 1 8.09 9.50 25.75
CA MET A 1 8.74 10.58 24.99
C MET A 1 7.64 11.53 24.53
N LEU A 2 7.88 12.82 24.53
CA LEU A 2 6.93 13.84 24.06
C LEU A 2 6.90 13.87 22.53
N LEU A 3 5.79 14.33 21.96
CA LEU A 3 5.61 14.42 20.51
C LEU A 3 6.72 15.26 19.84
N LYS A 4 7.11 16.38 20.46
CA LYS A 4 8.21 17.22 19.97
C LYS A 4 9.57 16.51 19.93
N GLU A 5 9.79 15.49 20.76
CA GLU A 5 11.03 14.71 20.80
C GLU A 5 11.18 13.75 19.61
N LEU A 6 10.15 13.62 18.76
CA LEU A 6 10.24 12.90 17.49
C LEU A 6 11.03 13.67 16.44
N ILE A 7 11.05 15.01 16.51
CA ILE A 7 11.81 15.83 15.57
C ILE A 7 13.31 15.55 15.77
N GLY A 8 14.00 15.25 14.67
CA GLY A 8 15.40 14.86 14.63
C GLY A 8 15.66 13.36 14.82
N LYS A 9 14.65 12.56 15.19
CA LYS A 9 14.79 11.10 15.31
C LYS A 9 14.92 10.43 13.95
N THR A 10 15.81 9.45 13.85
CA THR A 10 16.05 8.72 12.60
C THR A 10 15.16 7.49 12.54
N ILE A 11 14.43 7.33 11.44
CA ILE A 11 13.65 6.11 11.16
C ILE A 11 14.62 5.01 10.73
N THR A 12 14.81 3.99 11.56
CA THR A 12 15.74 2.89 11.29
C THR A 12 15.06 1.68 10.68
N ASP A 13 13.82 1.42 11.07
CA ASP A 13 12.97 0.39 10.47
C ASP A 13 11.49 0.77 10.54
N ILE A 14 10.68 0.12 9.72
CA ILE A 14 9.22 0.14 9.84
C ILE A 14 8.72 -1.29 9.71
N PHE A 15 7.91 -1.71 10.68
CA PHE A 15 7.29 -3.03 10.70
C PHE A 15 5.79 -2.93 10.49
N GLU A 16 5.21 -3.96 9.89
CA GLU A 16 3.79 -4.06 9.62
C GLU A 16 3.22 -5.40 10.09
N ILE A 17 1.98 -5.34 10.60
CA ILE A 17 1.11 -6.50 10.78
C ILE A 17 -0.16 -6.25 9.97
N SER A 18 -0.32 -6.99 8.88
CA SER A 18 -1.56 -6.97 8.08
C SER A 18 -2.47 -8.14 8.45
N LYS A 19 -3.75 -7.87 8.70
CA LYS A 19 -4.80 -8.90 8.87
C LYS A 19 -5.91 -8.67 7.84
N CYS A 20 -6.14 -9.69 7.01
CA CYS A 20 -7.27 -9.72 6.09
C CYS A 20 -8.42 -10.52 6.74
N GLU A 21 -9.52 -9.86 7.09
CA GLU A 21 -10.67 -10.53 7.70
C GLU A 21 -11.61 -11.15 6.64
N HIS A 22 -12.21 -12.29 6.98
CA HIS A 22 -13.19 -12.99 6.13
C HIS A 22 -14.51 -12.23 6.07
N ARG A 23 -14.51 -11.11 5.32
CA ARG A 23 -15.63 -10.26 4.85
C ARG A 23 -15.16 -8.93 4.23
N GLY A 24 -13.84 -8.73 4.06
CA GLY A 24 -13.28 -7.61 3.27
C GLY A 24 -12.85 -6.39 4.09
N LEU A 25 -12.77 -6.51 5.42
CA LEU A 25 -12.15 -5.48 6.25
C LEU A 25 -10.66 -5.79 6.39
N ASP A 26 -9.85 -5.00 5.69
CA ASP A 26 -8.39 -5.08 5.81
C ASP A 26 -7.93 -4.14 6.92
N LYS A 27 -7.11 -4.68 7.83
CA LYS A 27 -6.50 -3.93 8.94
C LYS A 27 -4.99 -4.05 8.87
N SER A 28 -4.32 -2.93 9.08
CA SER A 28 -2.87 -2.89 9.27
C SER A 28 -2.54 -2.18 10.58
N GLU A 29 -1.52 -2.66 11.26
CA GLU A 29 -0.85 -1.92 12.32
C GLU A 29 0.63 -1.75 11.96
N CYS A 30 1.09 -0.50 11.96
CA CYS A 30 2.47 -0.16 11.67
C CYS A 30 3.24 0.25 12.93
N PHE A 31 4.52 -0.12 12.94
CA PHE A 31 5.46 0.17 14.02
C PHE A 31 6.68 0.84 13.41
N VAL A 32 6.99 2.06 13.84
CA VAL A 32 8.17 2.81 13.39
C VAL A 32 9.26 2.64 14.44
N GLU A 33 10.43 2.16 14.02
CA GLU A 33 11.62 2.13 14.85
C GLU A 33 12.43 3.41 14.69
N LEU A 34 12.76 4.02 15.82
CA LEU A 34 13.54 5.22 15.92
C LEU A 34 14.90 4.93 16.56
N ASP A 35 15.96 5.44 15.94
CA ASP A 35 17.35 5.36 16.40
C ASP A 35 17.79 3.93 16.82
N ASN A 36 17.26 2.88 16.18
CA ASN A 36 17.49 1.45 16.49
C ASN A 36 17.09 1.01 17.92
N THR A 37 16.23 1.77 18.60
CA THR A 37 15.94 1.49 20.03
C THR A 37 14.49 1.62 20.41
N THR A 38 13.78 2.58 19.83
CA THR A 38 12.43 2.96 20.29
C THR A 38 11.42 2.60 19.23
N ILE A 39 10.41 1.81 19.60
CA ILE A 39 9.31 1.44 18.71
C ILE A 39 8.09 2.28 19.06
N ILE A 40 7.50 2.94 18.07
CA ILE A 40 6.27 3.73 18.23
C ILE A 40 5.26 3.39 17.15
N GLY A 41 3.99 3.74 17.35
CA GLY A 41 3.07 3.95 16.22
C GLY A 41 3.15 5.39 15.73
N ILE A 42 2.65 5.68 14.53
CA ILE A 42 2.48 7.08 14.11
C ILE A 42 1.43 7.72 15.05
N PRO A 43 1.72 8.86 15.71
CA PRO A 43 0.77 9.51 16.61
C PRO A 43 -0.47 10.03 15.86
N TYR A 44 -1.58 10.11 16.58
CA TYR A 44 -2.79 10.74 16.05
C TYR A 44 -2.66 12.26 16.04
N SER A 45 -3.28 12.89 15.05
CA SER A 45 -3.31 14.32 14.74
C SER A 45 -3.82 15.22 15.88
N PHE A 46 -4.63 14.69 16.79
CA PHE A 46 -5.15 15.40 17.95
C PHE A 46 -4.13 15.54 19.08
N ALA A 47 -3.02 14.79 19.03
CA ALA A 47 -1.92 14.93 19.99
C ALA A 47 -1.21 16.29 19.79
N THR A 48 -0.84 16.91 20.89
CA THR A 48 -0.13 18.18 21.00
C THR A 48 1.36 17.97 21.25
N SER A 49 2.17 19.02 21.16
CA SER A 49 3.63 18.97 21.33
C SER A 49 4.08 18.41 22.68
N GLU A 50 3.27 18.58 23.72
CA GLU A 50 3.52 18.10 25.09
C GLU A 50 2.88 16.73 25.38
N ASP A 51 2.14 16.15 24.43
CA ASP A 51 1.56 14.83 24.64
C ASP A 51 2.60 13.72 24.48
N GLU A 52 2.43 12.66 25.27
CA GLU A 52 3.31 11.50 25.20
C GLU A 52 3.00 10.64 23.98
N VAL A 53 4.04 10.32 23.24
CA VAL A 53 4.01 9.30 22.19
C VAL A 53 4.06 7.93 22.83
N SER A 54 3.09 7.10 22.49
CA SER A 54 3.02 5.72 22.96
C SER A 54 4.20 4.91 22.41
N VAL A 55 5.12 4.55 23.30
CA VAL A 55 6.17 3.56 23.04
C VAL A 55 5.55 2.17 23.12
N LYS A 56 5.73 1.39 22.06
CA LYS A 56 5.15 0.05 21.91
C LYS A 56 6.23 -1.01 22.05
N LYS A 57 5.81 -2.22 22.42
CA LYS A 57 6.63 -3.41 22.20
C LYS A 57 6.39 -3.89 20.77
N LEU A 58 7.44 -4.27 20.06
CA LEU A 58 7.31 -4.87 18.74
C LEU A 58 6.58 -6.23 18.86
N ASP A 59 5.56 -6.43 18.04
CA ASP A 59 4.85 -7.71 17.94
C ASP A 59 5.76 -8.76 17.29
N GLU A 60 5.68 -10.01 17.75
CA GLU A 60 6.48 -11.12 17.24
C GLU A 60 6.18 -11.49 15.79
N ASN A 61 4.99 -11.14 15.29
CA ASN A 61 4.56 -11.39 13.92
C ASN A 61 4.80 -10.21 12.99
N ALA A 62 5.27 -9.06 13.53
CA ALA A 62 5.53 -7.88 12.73
C ALA A 62 6.72 -8.14 11.79
N ILE A 63 6.57 -7.77 10.53
CA ILE A 63 7.61 -7.92 9.52
C ILE A 63 8.10 -6.55 9.05
N THR A 64 9.41 -6.40 8.86
CA THR A 64 9.97 -5.18 8.26
C THR A 64 9.45 -5.02 6.83
N ILE A 65 9.08 -3.78 6.49
CA ILE A 65 8.71 -3.38 5.12
C ILE A 65 9.94 -3.07 4.26
N PHE A 66 11.12 -2.92 4.88
CA PHE A 66 12.37 -2.61 4.18
C PHE A 66 13.11 -3.84 3.66
N LYS A 67 12.36 -4.83 3.16
CA LYS A 67 12.94 -5.99 2.46
C LYS A 67 13.26 -5.60 1.03
N ASN A 68 14.40 -6.08 0.54
CA ASN A 68 14.76 -6.01 -0.87
C ASN A 68 14.71 -4.58 -1.45
N LEU A 69 15.23 -3.59 -0.71
CA LEU A 69 15.21 -2.18 -1.14
C LEU A 69 15.93 -1.92 -2.47
N ASP A 70 16.92 -2.77 -2.80
CA ASP A 70 17.69 -2.68 -4.03
C ASP A 70 17.05 -3.46 -5.21
N GLU A 71 15.96 -4.19 -4.97
CA GLU A 71 15.25 -4.91 -6.03
C GLU A 71 14.38 -3.96 -6.85
N LEU A 72 14.42 -4.12 -8.18
CA LEU A 72 13.48 -3.47 -9.08
C LEU A 72 12.24 -4.34 -9.26
N HIS A 73 11.05 -3.76 -9.11
CA HIS A 73 9.79 -4.46 -9.28
C HIS A 73 9.32 -4.42 -10.74
N PRO A 74 9.00 -5.57 -11.35
CA PRO A 74 8.51 -5.62 -12.72
C PRO A 74 7.03 -5.21 -12.80
N ILE A 75 6.73 -4.19 -13.59
CA ILE A 75 5.39 -3.86 -14.08
C ILE A 75 5.20 -4.52 -15.43
N TYR A 76 4.29 -5.49 -15.48
CA TYR A 76 3.92 -6.16 -16.72
C TYR A 76 2.81 -5.39 -17.41
N HIS A 77 3.12 -4.83 -18.58
CA HIS A 77 2.13 -4.25 -19.46
C HIS A 77 1.49 -5.35 -20.27
N ILE A 78 0.20 -5.56 -20.05
CA ILE A 78 -0.65 -6.55 -20.75
C ILE A 78 -1.63 -5.82 -21.67
N ASN A 79 -2.30 -6.56 -22.55
CA ASN A 79 -3.34 -6.01 -23.42
C ASN A 79 -2.85 -4.82 -24.27
N LYS A 80 -1.85 -5.07 -25.11
CA LYS A 80 -1.23 -4.08 -26.01
C LYS A 80 -2.23 -3.29 -26.87
N GLU A 81 -3.36 -3.90 -27.19
CA GLU A 81 -4.40 -3.32 -28.05
C GLU A 81 -5.46 -2.53 -27.25
N GLU A 82 -5.27 -2.35 -25.93
CA GLU A 82 -6.14 -1.58 -25.02
C GLU A 82 -7.61 -2.02 -25.04
N LYS A 83 -7.87 -3.29 -25.35
CA LYS A 83 -9.24 -3.82 -25.39
C LYS A 83 -9.86 -3.84 -24.01
N SER A 84 -11.14 -3.56 -23.93
CA SER A 84 -11.85 -3.63 -22.65
C SER A 84 -11.94 -5.08 -22.14
N ILE A 85 -12.03 -5.26 -20.82
CA ILE A 85 -12.24 -6.58 -20.20
C ILE A 85 -13.47 -7.29 -20.81
N PRO A 86 -14.62 -6.63 -21.03
CA PRO A 86 -15.77 -7.26 -21.70
C PRO A 86 -15.48 -7.75 -23.12
N GLU A 87 -14.68 -7.02 -23.91
CA GLU A 87 -14.33 -7.43 -25.28
C GLU A 87 -13.45 -8.69 -25.29
N ILE A 88 -12.45 -8.74 -24.40
CA ILE A 88 -11.58 -9.90 -24.24
C ILE A 88 -12.42 -11.10 -23.76
N ALA A 89 -13.28 -10.88 -22.77
CA ALA A 89 -14.17 -11.91 -22.23
C ALA A 89 -15.14 -12.44 -23.31
N ASN A 90 -15.77 -11.57 -24.09
CA ASN A 90 -16.69 -11.97 -25.16
C ASN A 90 -15.99 -12.73 -26.30
N LYS A 91 -14.75 -12.34 -26.65
CA LYS A 91 -13.95 -13.05 -27.65
C LYS A 91 -13.58 -14.47 -27.21
N HIS A 92 -13.36 -14.66 -25.91
CA HIS A 92 -12.95 -15.95 -25.34
C HIS A 92 -14.07 -16.75 -24.70
N ALA A 93 -15.26 -16.18 -24.59
CA ALA A 93 -16.46 -16.85 -24.09
C ALA A 93 -16.66 -18.17 -24.84
N GLU A 94 -16.88 -19.24 -24.08
CA GLU A 94 -17.17 -20.54 -24.65
C GLU A 94 -18.45 -20.43 -25.49
N LYS A 95 -18.34 -20.71 -26.79
CA LYS A 95 -19.53 -20.85 -27.64
C LYS A 95 -20.36 -22.00 -27.07
N LYS A 96 -21.61 -21.72 -26.67
CA LYS A 96 -22.55 -22.74 -26.25
C LYS A 96 -22.62 -23.81 -27.37
N PRO A 97 -22.45 -25.10 -27.04
CA PRO A 97 -22.43 -26.15 -28.05
C PRO A 97 -23.77 -26.19 -28.79
N THR A 98 -23.69 -26.22 -30.11
CA THR A 98 -24.85 -26.34 -30.99
C THR A 98 -25.53 -27.70 -30.82
N LEU A 99 -26.81 -27.82 -31.18
CA LEU A 99 -27.60 -29.05 -31.04
C LEU A 99 -26.92 -30.26 -31.71
N PHE A 100 -26.21 -30.03 -32.82
CA PHE A 100 -25.48 -31.06 -33.56
C PHE A 100 -24.23 -31.56 -32.82
N GLU A 101 -23.53 -30.67 -32.13
CA GLU A 101 -22.35 -31.01 -31.32
C GLU A 101 -22.74 -31.83 -30.08
N LYS A 102 -23.88 -31.49 -29.45
CA LYS A 102 -24.45 -32.28 -28.36
C LYS A 102 -24.80 -33.72 -28.79
N ALA A 103 -25.36 -33.89 -29.99
CA ALA A 103 -25.66 -35.21 -30.55
C ALA A 103 -24.40 -36.03 -30.84
N LYS A 104 -23.35 -35.38 -31.39
CA LYS A 104 -22.04 -36.02 -31.63
C LYS A 104 -21.35 -36.45 -30.33
N HIS A 105 -21.55 -35.74 -29.22
CA HIS A 105 -21.03 -36.12 -27.91
C HIS A 105 -21.68 -37.37 -27.32
N LEU A 106 -23.00 -37.53 -27.51
CA LEU A 106 -23.74 -38.72 -27.08
C LEU A 106 -23.26 -39.99 -27.79
N ILE A 107 -22.90 -39.88 -29.07
CA ILE A 107 -22.48 -41.02 -29.90
C ILE A 107 -21.01 -41.40 -29.65
N SER A 108 -20.13 -40.44 -29.35
CA SER A 108 -18.68 -40.66 -29.36
C SER A 108 -18.05 -41.07 -28.03
N ARG A 109 -18.75 -41.00 -26.88
CA ARG A 109 -18.30 -41.36 -25.50
C ARG A 109 -16.91 -40.83 -25.06
N LYS A 110 -16.25 -39.97 -25.82
CA LYS A 110 -14.97 -39.35 -25.45
C LYS A 110 -15.23 -38.12 -24.58
N LYS A 111 -14.78 -38.18 -23.31
CA LYS A 111 -14.68 -37.00 -22.44
C LYS A 111 -13.65 -36.05 -23.03
N THR A 112 -14.08 -34.89 -23.50
CA THR A 112 -13.15 -33.83 -23.90
C THR A 112 -12.49 -33.27 -22.65
N ILE A 113 -11.17 -33.34 -22.58
CA ILE A 113 -10.38 -32.61 -21.59
C ILE A 113 -10.57 -31.13 -21.93
N ILE A 114 -11.20 -30.36 -21.03
CA ILE A 114 -11.31 -28.91 -21.15
C ILE A 114 -9.89 -28.37 -21.05
N LYS A 115 -9.26 -28.08 -22.19
CA LYS A 115 -8.03 -27.31 -22.20
C LYS A 115 -8.42 -25.89 -21.82
N THR A 116 -7.95 -25.41 -20.68
CA THR A 116 -7.97 -23.99 -20.34
C THR A 116 -7.45 -23.21 -21.55
N LYS A 117 -8.32 -22.39 -22.15
CA LYS A 117 -8.01 -21.64 -23.36
C LYS A 117 -7.04 -20.53 -22.96
N TYR A 118 -5.80 -20.63 -23.39
CA TYR A 118 -4.78 -19.61 -23.19
C TYR A 118 -5.24 -18.28 -23.83
N ILE A 119 -5.33 -17.22 -23.03
CA ILE A 119 -5.78 -15.89 -23.47
C ILE A 119 -4.53 -15.03 -23.72
N LYS A 120 -4.15 -14.89 -24.99
CA LYS A 120 -2.95 -14.14 -25.41
C LYS A 120 -2.97 -12.66 -25.04
N GLU A 121 -4.15 -12.07 -24.85
CA GLU A 121 -4.29 -10.67 -24.45
C GLU A 121 -3.75 -10.39 -23.03
N TYR A 122 -3.59 -11.43 -22.21
CA TYR A 122 -2.92 -11.34 -20.92
C TYR A 122 -1.40 -11.61 -20.99
N ASP A 123 -0.85 -11.86 -22.18
CA ASP A 123 0.60 -11.96 -22.36
C ASP A 123 1.22 -10.57 -22.17
N SER A 124 2.29 -10.52 -21.37
CA SER A 124 3.06 -9.29 -21.23
C SER A 124 3.76 -8.96 -22.54
N TYR A 125 3.58 -7.74 -23.03
CA TYR A 125 4.26 -7.26 -24.24
C TYR A 125 5.41 -6.28 -23.93
N LYS A 126 5.43 -5.76 -22.70
CA LYS A 126 6.47 -4.88 -22.17
C LYS A 126 6.58 -5.12 -20.67
N VAL A 127 7.82 -5.12 -20.17
CA VAL A 127 8.11 -5.13 -18.74
C VAL A 127 8.89 -3.87 -18.42
N GLU A 128 8.40 -3.09 -17.47
CA GLU A 128 9.13 -1.96 -16.90
C GLU A 128 9.59 -2.33 -15.51
N TYR A 129 10.77 -1.85 -15.12
CA TYR A 129 11.33 -2.10 -13.80
C TYR A 129 11.30 -0.81 -13.02
N ILE A 130 10.48 -0.77 -11.97
CA ILE A 130 10.38 0.39 -11.08
C ILE A 130 11.15 0.13 -9.80
N GLU A 131 11.72 1.19 -9.26
CA GLU A 131 12.49 1.14 -8.04
C GLU A 131 11.59 1.07 -6.80
N ASN A 132 12.07 0.38 -5.75
CA ASN A 132 11.41 0.37 -4.46
C ASN A 132 11.54 1.74 -3.77
N LYS A 133 10.44 2.50 -3.75
CA LYS A 133 10.41 3.86 -3.17
C LYS A 133 10.67 3.90 -1.67
N LEU A 134 10.54 2.78 -0.95
CA LEU A 134 10.79 2.70 0.50
C LEU A 134 12.26 2.98 0.86
N LYS A 135 13.19 2.83 -0.10
CA LYS A 135 14.61 3.18 0.10
C LYS A 135 14.81 4.66 0.46
N HIS A 136 13.84 5.53 0.12
CA HIS A 136 13.89 6.95 0.44
C HIS A 136 13.45 7.27 1.87
N ILE A 137 12.96 6.28 2.63
CA ILE A 137 12.49 6.46 4.01
C ILE A 137 13.52 5.95 5.01
N LYS A 138 14.11 4.77 4.77
CA LYS A 138 15.04 4.14 5.71
C LYS A 138 16.27 5.03 5.96
N GLY A 139 16.57 5.23 7.24
CA GLY A 139 17.71 6.04 7.69
C GLY A 139 17.51 7.55 7.59
N ARG A 140 16.26 8.03 7.38
CA ARG A 140 15.96 9.46 7.33
C ARG A 140 15.53 10.00 8.69
N ALA A 141 15.94 11.23 8.97
CA ALA A 141 15.47 11.93 10.15
C ALA A 141 14.07 12.52 9.92
N ILE A 142 13.24 12.47 10.96
CA ILE A 142 11.97 13.20 11.01
C ILE A 142 12.30 14.68 11.16
N LYS A 143 12.00 15.47 10.14
CA LYS A 143 12.19 16.91 10.13
C LYS A 143 11.06 17.63 10.86
N ASP A 144 9.82 17.19 10.67
CA ASP A 144 8.63 17.81 11.27
C ASP A 144 7.45 16.84 11.24
N LEU A 145 6.38 17.20 11.96
CA LEU A 145 5.11 16.50 11.95
C LEU A 145 4.01 17.44 11.43
N ILE A 146 3.23 16.98 10.45
CA ILE A 146 2.15 17.76 9.83
C ILE A 146 0.80 17.13 10.12
N THR A 147 -0.18 17.97 10.41
CA THR A 147 -1.58 17.56 10.63
C THR A 147 -2.54 18.48 9.86
N PHE A 148 -3.65 17.91 9.39
CA PHE A 148 -4.78 18.62 8.80
C PHE A 148 -5.95 18.76 9.79
N GLY A 149 -5.78 18.29 11.03
CA GLY A 149 -6.72 18.50 12.13
C GLY A 149 -7.94 17.58 12.16
N GLY A 150 -7.98 16.49 11.38
CA GLY A 150 -9.06 15.50 11.49
C GLY A 150 -8.89 14.59 12.71
N ASP A 151 -9.93 14.38 13.51
CA ASP A 151 -9.88 13.67 14.80
C ASP A 151 -9.43 12.20 14.71
N ASP A 152 -9.63 11.55 13.56
CA ASP A 152 -9.22 10.14 13.33
C ASP A 152 -7.96 10.03 12.47
N GLU A 153 -7.27 11.13 12.20
CA GLU A 153 -6.11 11.17 11.33
C GLU A 153 -4.81 10.93 12.10
N LYS A 154 -3.83 10.37 11.39
CA LYS A 154 -2.46 10.27 11.87
C LYS A 154 -1.69 11.50 11.45
N TYR A 155 -0.64 11.84 12.22
CA TYR A 155 0.35 12.80 11.74
C TYR A 155 1.01 12.29 10.46
N PHE A 156 1.43 13.24 9.62
CA PHE A 156 2.39 12.99 8.55
C PHE A 156 3.78 13.30 9.09
N PHE A 157 4.72 12.37 8.97
CA PHE A 157 6.13 12.66 9.21
C PHE A 157 6.71 13.28 7.95
N GLU A 158 7.16 14.53 8.04
CA GLU A 158 8.04 15.13 7.04
C GLU A 158 9.46 14.64 7.31
N LEU A 159 10.13 14.09 6.31
CA LEU A 159 11.50 13.61 6.41
C LEU A 159 12.50 14.68 5.93
N ASP A 160 13.74 14.57 6.38
CA ASP A 160 14.83 15.49 6.03
C ASP A 160 15.08 15.67 4.52
N ASN A 161 14.74 14.66 3.73
CA ASN A 161 14.86 14.62 2.28
C ASN A 161 13.60 15.10 1.54
N GLY A 162 12.58 15.58 2.27
CA GLY A 162 11.35 16.14 1.71
C GLY A 162 10.24 15.12 1.42
N TYR A 163 10.49 13.83 1.64
CA TYR A 163 9.44 12.81 1.56
C TYR A 163 8.53 12.88 2.79
N PHE A 164 7.33 12.32 2.64
CA PHE A 164 6.36 12.24 3.73
C PHE A 164 5.86 10.81 3.89
N ILE A 165 5.60 10.42 5.14
CA ILE A 165 4.92 9.16 5.45
C ILE A 165 3.78 9.35 6.43
N THR A 166 2.75 8.52 6.32
CA THR A 166 1.67 8.38 7.31
C THR A 166 1.15 6.94 7.33
N GLU A 167 0.17 6.66 8.18
CA GLU A 167 -0.42 5.33 8.36
C GLU A 167 -1.94 5.39 8.07
N THR A 168 -2.46 4.36 7.38
CA THR A 168 -3.90 4.10 7.26
C THR A 168 -4.24 2.75 7.87
N ASN A 169 -4.94 2.77 9.00
CA ASN A 169 -5.14 1.57 9.82
C ASN A 169 -6.24 0.64 9.29
N PHE A 170 -7.22 1.17 8.55
CA PHE A 170 -8.37 0.39 8.11
C PHE A 170 -8.86 0.83 6.72
N SER A 171 -9.29 -0.15 5.91
CA SER A 171 -10.04 0.09 4.68
C SER A 171 -11.33 -0.74 4.67
N PRO A 172 -12.52 -0.11 4.76
CA PRO A 172 -13.79 -0.83 4.91
C PRO A 172 -14.24 -1.61 3.66
N ASN A 173 -13.63 -1.36 2.49
CA ASN A 173 -14.01 -1.99 1.21
C ASN A 173 -12.87 -2.81 0.58
N GLY A 174 -11.75 -3.04 1.29
CA GLY A 174 -10.58 -3.78 0.78
C GLY A 174 -9.91 -3.14 -0.45
N THR A 175 -10.28 -1.90 -0.81
CA THR A 175 -9.72 -1.15 -1.95
C THR A 175 -8.75 -0.07 -1.52
N GLY A 176 -8.56 0.14 -0.22
CA GLY A 176 -7.66 1.15 0.34
C GLY A 176 -6.26 0.61 0.61
N GLN A 177 -5.28 1.50 0.51
CA GLN A 177 -3.89 1.26 0.89
C GLN A 177 -3.79 1.24 2.41
N ILE A 178 -4.09 0.08 3.03
CA ILE A 178 -3.83 -0.12 4.46
C ILE A 178 -2.31 -0.16 4.70
N GLY A 179 -1.86 0.33 5.84
CA GLY A 179 -0.45 0.35 6.22
C GLY A 179 0.22 1.71 5.99
N ILE A 180 1.50 1.70 5.66
CA ILE A 180 2.30 2.92 5.44
C ILE A 180 2.04 3.48 4.04
N ASN A 181 1.70 4.77 4.00
CA ASN A 181 1.60 5.54 2.78
C ASN A 181 2.80 6.49 2.67
N GLN A 182 3.36 6.60 1.47
CA GLN A 182 4.49 7.47 1.15
C GLN A 182 4.09 8.50 0.09
N TYR A 183 4.57 9.73 0.28
CA TYR A 183 4.40 10.84 -0.66
C TYR A 183 5.77 11.46 -0.95
N GLU A 184 5.96 11.92 -2.18
CA GLU A 184 7.27 12.45 -2.63
C GLU A 184 7.48 13.87 -2.13
N ASN A 185 6.37 14.60 -1.95
CA ASN A 185 6.41 16.00 -1.54
C ASN A 185 5.06 16.43 -0.92
N LEU A 186 5.05 17.64 -0.35
CA LEU A 186 3.86 18.21 0.27
C LEU A 186 2.74 18.51 -0.74
N ALA A 187 3.05 18.77 -2.01
CA ALA A 187 2.03 19.07 -3.03
C ALA A 187 1.15 17.85 -3.32
N ASP A 188 1.71 16.64 -3.29
CA ASP A 188 0.95 15.39 -3.34
C ASP A 188 -0.11 15.39 -2.23
N ILE A 189 0.30 15.82 -1.02
CA ILE A 189 -0.56 15.85 0.16
C ILE A 189 -1.52 17.08 0.17
N ILE A 190 -1.24 18.11 -0.60
CA ILE A 190 -2.16 19.25 -0.70
C ILE A 190 -3.28 18.95 -1.68
N SER A 191 -2.99 18.22 -2.76
CA SER A 191 -3.94 17.97 -3.86
C SER A 191 -5.25 17.29 -3.41
N TRP A 192 -5.14 16.40 -2.43
CA TRP A 192 -6.24 15.63 -1.83
C TRP A 192 -6.83 16.22 -0.52
N LYS A 193 -6.05 16.95 0.30
CA LYS A 193 -6.46 17.42 1.65
C LYS A 193 -6.65 18.94 1.75
N GLY A 194 -6.18 19.70 0.77
CA GLY A 194 -6.17 21.16 0.80
C GLY A 194 -4.89 21.74 1.43
N ASN A 195 -4.89 23.06 1.65
CA ASN A 195 -3.71 23.81 2.10
C ASN A 195 -3.69 24.12 3.60
N ASP A 196 -4.73 23.74 4.34
CA ASP A 196 -4.93 24.14 5.73
C ASP A 196 -4.25 23.17 6.71
N PHE A 197 -2.94 22.99 6.56
CA PHE A 197 -2.15 22.13 7.44
C PHE A 197 -1.41 22.93 8.52
N LYS A 198 -1.10 22.25 9.62
CA LYS A 198 -0.27 22.76 10.71
C LYS A 198 0.97 21.92 10.85
N ARG A 199 2.08 22.60 11.14
CA ARG A 199 3.36 22.01 11.49
C ARG A 199 3.51 22.00 12.99
N LEU A 200 3.98 20.89 13.55
CA LEU A 200 4.20 20.78 14.99
C LEU A 200 5.23 21.82 15.46
N SER A 201 6.29 22.05 14.67
CA SER A 201 7.30 23.06 14.99
C SER A 201 6.77 24.48 15.18
N ASN A 202 5.61 24.81 14.61
CA ASN A 202 4.98 26.13 14.77
C ASN A 202 4.22 26.26 16.10
N SER A 203 4.10 25.18 16.86
CA SER A 203 3.40 25.09 18.15
C SER A 203 4.35 24.73 19.30
N ILE A 204 5.67 24.78 19.07
CA ILE A 204 6.73 24.62 20.07
C ILE A 204 7.21 26.00 20.53
#